data_AF-A0A843ETT0-F1
#
_entry.id   AF-A0A843ETT0-F1
#
_cell.length_a   1.000
_cell.length_b   1.000
_cell.length_c   1.000
_cell.angle_alpha   90.00
_cell.angle_beta   90.00
_cell.angle_gamma   90.00
#
_symmetry.space_group_name_H-M   'P 1'
#
loop_
_entity.id
_entity.type
_entity.pdbx_description
1 polymer ?
#
loop_
_entity_poly.entity_id
_entity_poly.type
_entity_poly.pdbx_seq_one_letter_code
_entity_poly.pdbx_strand_id
1 'polypeptide(L)'
;LADIVRFAFENSDIIRGVNFQPVAFTGRITAEELEKGRFTIPDLVREFNEQSGWTQDSDWFGVPSVAAVSNFVSQVLNKSKVTFTVHPHCGIATYLYRGDDGKVTPITRFIDVHKFMSDITELTKKVEKKKFGFTRKLKAIKAIKIFENCIIEDQLPDGMTKDDIMSMLKSLFTDDSKATLAKFSWKMMFIGGMHFQDSYNYDIGRVSHCGIHYATPDMRVIPFCAYNSGPEYRKEIESKYSVPLAEWKEKHKQEAKALEEALIVPEDQRPDQ
;
A
#
# COMPACT_ATOMS: atom_id res chain seq x y z
N LEU A 1 12.96 -4.22 -12.38
CA LEU A 1 12.15 -4.16 -11.13
C LEU A 1 12.97 -4.53 -9.91
N ALA A 2 13.61 -5.70 -9.90
CA ALA A 2 14.35 -6.19 -8.74
C ALA A 2 15.48 -5.26 -8.28
N ASP A 3 16.20 -4.60 -9.18
CA ASP A 3 17.29 -3.67 -8.82
C ASP A 3 16.82 -2.46 -8.02
N ILE A 4 15.62 -1.96 -8.29
CA ILE A 4 15.00 -0.88 -7.50
C ILE A 4 14.78 -1.35 -6.06
N VAL A 5 14.36 -2.60 -5.88
CA VAL A 5 14.13 -3.18 -4.56
C VAL A 5 15.44 -3.53 -3.86
N ARG A 6 16.47 -3.97 -4.58
CA ARG A 6 17.82 -4.16 -4.04
C ARG A 6 18.38 -2.84 -3.51
N PHE A 7 18.28 -1.77 -4.30
CA PHE A 7 18.64 -0.42 -3.85
C PHE A 7 17.83 0.01 -2.62
N ALA A 8 16.53 -0.28 -2.59
CA ALA A 8 15.70 0.00 -1.41
C ALA A 8 16.19 -0.73 -0.16
N PHE A 9 16.61 -1.99 -0.30
CA PHE A 9 17.18 -2.77 0.81
C PHE A 9 18.56 -2.30 1.26
N GLU A 10 19.36 -1.75 0.36
CA GLU A 10 20.66 -1.13 0.69
C GLU A 10 20.48 0.19 1.45
N ASN A 11 19.36 0.87 1.24
CA ASN A 11 18.99 2.13 1.88
C ASN A 11 17.78 1.95 2.81
N SER A 12 17.69 0.78 3.47
CA SER A 12 16.51 0.43 4.28
C SER A 12 16.38 1.27 5.55
N ASP A 13 17.40 2.05 5.90
CA ASP A 13 17.34 3.08 6.93
C ASP A 13 16.37 4.21 6.58
N ILE A 14 16.22 4.51 5.29
CA ILE A 14 15.35 5.57 4.79
C ILE A 14 14.14 4.99 4.04
N ILE A 15 14.36 3.97 3.21
CA ILE A 15 13.34 3.39 2.33
C ILE A 15 12.63 2.23 3.03
N ARG A 16 11.29 2.28 3.11
CA ARG A 16 10.44 1.24 3.75
C ARG A 16 9.58 0.45 2.80
N GLY A 17 9.47 0.93 1.57
CA GLY A 17 8.69 0.24 0.58
C GLY A 17 8.88 0.82 -0.80
N VAL A 18 8.58 -0.03 -1.78
CA VAL A 18 8.56 0.29 -3.19
C VAL A 18 7.17 -0.02 -3.70
N ASN A 19 6.46 0.98 -4.21
CA ASN A 19 5.14 0.81 -4.79
C ASN A 19 5.21 1.12 -6.29
N PHE A 20 5.18 0.07 -7.11
CA PHE A 20 5.21 0.19 -8.56
C PHE A 20 3.87 0.70 -9.09
N GLN A 21 3.92 1.57 -10.09
CA GLN A 21 2.73 2.08 -10.76
C GLN A 21 2.84 1.75 -12.24
N PRO A 22 2.18 0.65 -12.70
CA PRO A 22 2.15 0.33 -14.12
C PRO A 22 1.59 1.47 -14.96
N VAL A 23 2.01 1.53 -16.23
CA VAL A 23 1.67 2.62 -17.15
C VAL A 23 0.16 2.73 -17.38
N ALA A 24 -0.33 3.96 -17.41
CA ALA A 24 -1.67 4.33 -17.84
C ALA A 24 -1.56 5.14 -19.14
N PHE A 25 -2.38 4.81 -20.14
CA PHE A 25 -2.33 5.44 -21.46
C PHE A 25 -3.22 6.66 -21.54
N THR A 26 -2.76 7.71 -22.22
CA THR A 26 -3.56 8.90 -22.51
C THR A 26 -3.51 9.21 -24.00
N GLY A 27 -4.59 9.80 -24.54
CA GLY A 27 -4.67 10.16 -25.96
C GLY A 27 -5.02 8.99 -26.89
N ARG A 28 -4.68 9.15 -28.18
CA ARG A 28 -4.95 8.15 -29.22
C ARG A 28 -3.75 7.23 -29.38
N ILE A 29 -3.96 5.93 -29.20
CA ILE A 29 -2.98 4.87 -29.41
C ILE A 29 -3.63 3.72 -30.18
N THR A 30 -2.86 3.02 -31.02
CA THR A 30 -3.34 1.83 -31.74
C THR A 30 -3.43 0.62 -30.80
N ALA A 31 -4.20 -0.40 -31.18
CA ALA A 31 -4.30 -1.63 -30.40
C ALA A 31 -2.94 -2.34 -30.24
N GLU A 32 -2.11 -2.32 -31.28
CA GLU A 32 -0.78 -2.95 -31.27
C GLU A 32 0.18 -2.24 -30.31
N GLU A 33 0.23 -0.90 -30.35
CA GLU A 33 1.05 -0.11 -29.42
C GLU A 33 0.55 -0.25 -27.98
N LEU A 34 -0.78 -0.29 -27.79
CA LEU A 34 -1.41 -0.50 -26.49
C LEU A 34 -0.99 -1.85 -25.91
N GLU A 35 -1.07 -2.93 -26.68
CA GLU A 35 -0.69 -4.27 -26.25
C GLU A 35 0.79 -4.36 -25.90
N LYS A 36 1.67 -3.78 -26.73
CA LYS A 36 3.12 -3.76 -26.48
C LYS A 36 3.51 -2.97 -25.24
N GLY A 37 2.84 -1.84 -24.99
CA GLY A 37 3.16 -0.98 -23.85
C GLY A 37 2.47 -1.39 -22.55
N ARG A 38 1.39 -2.18 -22.62
CA ARG A 38 0.57 -2.49 -21.45
C ARG A 38 1.36 -3.35 -20.49
N PHE A 39 1.47 -2.85 -19.26
CA PHE A 39 2.02 -3.59 -18.14
C PHE A 39 0.93 -3.75 -17.08
N THR A 40 0.59 -4.99 -16.72
CA THR A 40 -0.48 -5.29 -15.77
C THR A 40 0.05 -5.69 -14.39
N ILE A 41 -0.85 -5.85 -13.41
CA ILE A 41 -0.49 -6.38 -12.09
C ILE A 41 0.08 -7.80 -12.18
N PRO A 42 -0.52 -8.75 -12.94
CA PRO A 42 0.10 -10.05 -13.18
C PRO A 42 1.49 -9.96 -13.83
N ASP A 43 1.71 -9.04 -14.77
CA ASP A 43 3.03 -8.85 -15.37
C ASP A 43 4.05 -8.34 -14.33
N LEU A 44 3.63 -7.41 -13.46
CA LEU A 44 4.45 -6.94 -12.33
C LEU A 44 4.89 -8.10 -11.44
N VAL A 45 3.95 -8.98 -11.06
CA VAL A 45 4.23 -10.14 -10.20
C VAL A 45 5.19 -11.09 -10.90
N ARG A 46 4.90 -11.48 -12.14
CA ARG A 46 5.71 -12.42 -12.91
C ARG A 46 7.14 -11.90 -13.09
N GLU A 47 7.29 -10.69 -13.59
CA GLU A 47 8.59 -10.05 -13.83
C GLU A 47 9.38 -9.86 -12.53
N PHE A 48 8.71 -9.47 -11.43
CA PHE A 48 9.39 -9.36 -10.15
C PHE A 48 9.86 -10.71 -9.63
N ASN A 49 9.02 -11.75 -9.71
CA ASN A 49 9.36 -13.11 -9.30
C ASN A 49 10.58 -13.61 -10.09
N GLU A 50 10.57 -13.46 -11.42
CA GLU A 50 11.64 -13.89 -12.32
C GLU A 50 12.96 -13.12 -12.08
N GLN A 51 12.90 -11.78 -11.94
CA GLN A 51 14.10 -10.95 -11.78
C GLN A 51 14.71 -11.02 -10.37
N SER A 52 13.90 -11.28 -9.35
CA SER A 52 14.36 -11.32 -7.95
C SER A 52 14.68 -12.73 -7.46
N GLY A 53 13.91 -13.73 -7.88
CA GLY A 53 13.95 -15.08 -7.32
C GLY A 53 13.46 -15.19 -5.87
N TRP A 54 12.88 -14.13 -5.30
CA TRP A 54 12.51 -14.10 -3.87
C TRP A 54 11.07 -14.53 -3.59
N THR A 55 10.16 -14.35 -4.54
CA THR A 55 8.72 -14.56 -4.38
C THR A 55 8.15 -15.48 -5.44
N GLN A 56 6.98 -16.04 -5.14
CA GLN A 56 6.09 -16.73 -6.07
C GLN A 56 4.73 -16.05 -6.10
N ASP A 57 3.87 -16.39 -7.06
CA ASP A 57 2.53 -15.80 -7.22
C ASP A 57 1.70 -15.87 -5.93
N SER A 58 1.84 -16.96 -5.15
CA SER A 58 1.15 -17.15 -3.87
C SER A 58 1.57 -16.21 -2.75
N ASP A 59 2.69 -15.50 -2.92
CA ASP A 59 3.22 -14.58 -1.91
C ASP A 59 2.62 -13.18 -2.02
N TRP A 60 1.78 -12.95 -3.03
CA TRP A 60 1.17 -11.66 -3.33
C TRP A 60 -0.31 -11.64 -2.99
N PHE A 61 -0.75 -10.56 -2.35
CA PHE A 61 -2.12 -10.40 -1.89
C PHE A 61 -2.72 -9.13 -2.46
N GLY A 62 -3.96 -9.21 -2.94
CA GLY A 62 -4.73 -8.02 -3.27
C GLY A 62 -4.86 -7.13 -2.03
N VAL A 63 -4.73 -5.81 -2.21
CA VAL A 63 -4.86 -4.83 -1.12
C VAL A 63 -6.11 -5.05 -0.26
N PRO A 64 -7.29 -5.46 -0.79
CA PRO A 64 -8.48 -5.69 0.03
C PRO A 64 -8.36 -6.79 1.08
N SER A 65 -7.34 -7.64 1.00
CA SER A 65 -7.03 -8.65 2.01
C SER A 65 -6.94 -8.05 3.42
N VAL A 66 -6.42 -6.82 3.56
CA VAL A 66 -6.28 -6.13 4.87
C VAL A 66 -7.62 -5.83 5.56
N ALA A 67 -8.75 -5.88 4.83
CA ALA A 67 -10.06 -5.66 5.40
C ALA A 67 -10.41 -6.67 6.50
N ALA A 68 -9.94 -7.92 6.38
CA ALA A 68 -10.14 -8.94 7.41
C ALA A 68 -9.49 -8.52 8.75
N VAL A 69 -8.27 -7.97 8.69
CA VAL A 69 -7.56 -7.47 9.87
C VAL A 69 -8.23 -6.22 10.44
N SER A 70 -8.61 -5.26 9.60
CA SER A 70 -9.25 -4.02 10.07
C SER A 70 -10.61 -4.28 10.72
N ASN A 71 -11.43 -5.15 10.14
CA ASN A 71 -12.72 -5.56 10.70
C ASN A 71 -12.52 -6.28 12.02
N PHE A 72 -11.54 -7.19 12.08
CA PHE A 72 -11.18 -7.89 13.30
C PHE A 72 -10.78 -6.90 14.42
N VAL A 73 -9.84 -5.99 14.14
CA VAL A 73 -9.38 -4.96 15.09
C VAL A 73 -10.55 -4.11 15.57
N SER A 74 -11.43 -3.68 14.66
CA SER A 74 -12.58 -2.84 15.01
C SER A 74 -13.58 -3.55 15.92
N GLN A 75 -13.93 -4.80 15.59
CA GLN A 75 -14.93 -5.57 16.33
C GLN A 75 -14.40 -6.17 17.65
N VAL A 76 -13.12 -6.53 17.69
CA VAL A 76 -12.53 -7.20 18.86
C VAL A 76 -11.94 -6.20 19.86
N LEU A 77 -11.33 -5.11 19.39
CA LEU A 77 -10.74 -4.11 20.27
C LEU A 77 -11.66 -2.93 20.57
N ASN A 78 -12.82 -2.84 19.91
CA ASN A 78 -13.73 -1.70 19.99
C ASN A 78 -13.04 -0.36 19.68
N LYS A 79 -12.04 -0.39 18.79
CA LYS A 79 -11.37 0.79 18.26
C LYS A 79 -11.91 0.99 16.85
N SER A 80 -12.69 2.04 16.60
CA SER A 80 -13.10 2.38 15.24
C SER A 80 -11.85 2.63 14.40
N LYS A 81 -11.53 1.70 13.50
CA LYS A 81 -10.44 1.85 12.53
C LYS A 81 -11.06 2.00 11.16
N VAL A 82 -10.62 3.02 10.44
CA VAL A 82 -10.99 3.17 9.03
C VAL A 82 -10.35 2.03 8.26
N THR A 83 -11.17 1.22 7.59
CA THR A 83 -10.69 0.17 6.69
C THR A 83 -10.35 0.82 5.36
N PHE A 84 -9.07 1.11 5.13
CA PHE A 84 -8.59 1.52 3.81
C PHE A 84 -8.51 0.29 2.91
N THR A 85 -9.39 0.25 1.92
CA THR A 85 -9.45 -0.82 0.91
C THR A 85 -9.66 -0.22 -0.47
N VAL A 86 -9.46 -1.03 -1.49
CA VAL A 86 -9.68 -0.67 -2.90
C VAL A 86 -10.41 -1.80 -3.64
N HIS A 87 -10.64 -1.67 -4.94
CA HIS A 87 -11.01 -2.82 -5.76
C HIS A 87 -9.82 -3.80 -5.90
N PRO A 88 -10.03 -5.14 -5.92
CA PRO A 88 -8.93 -6.12 -6.01
C PRO A 88 -8.01 -5.95 -7.23
N HIS A 89 -8.54 -5.40 -8.33
CA HIS A 89 -7.78 -5.13 -9.55
C HIS A 89 -6.97 -3.83 -9.51
N CYS A 90 -7.10 -3.02 -8.45
CA CYS A 90 -6.36 -1.77 -8.32
C CYS A 90 -4.98 -1.99 -7.70
N GLY A 91 -4.84 -2.92 -6.76
CA GLY A 91 -3.60 -3.04 -6.01
C GLY A 91 -3.27 -4.43 -5.51
N ILE A 92 -1.97 -4.71 -5.50
CA ILE A 92 -1.37 -5.93 -4.98
C ILE A 92 -0.20 -5.57 -4.07
N ALA A 93 0.12 -6.42 -3.10
CA ALA A 93 1.29 -6.24 -2.26
C ALA A 93 1.85 -7.54 -1.70
N THR A 94 3.11 -7.48 -1.31
CA THR A 94 3.79 -8.47 -0.47
C THR A 94 4.74 -7.75 0.49
N TYR A 95 5.27 -8.50 1.44
CA TYR A 95 6.26 -8.04 2.40
C TYR A 95 7.45 -8.98 2.38
N LEU A 96 8.63 -8.39 2.27
CA LEU A 96 9.91 -9.10 2.24
C LEU A 96 10.72 -8.75 3.48
N TYR A 97 11.37 -9.75 4.09
CA TYR A 97 12.30 -9.57 5.18
C TYR A 97 13.73 -9.81 4.69
N ARG A 98 14.68 -8.96 5.09
CA ARG A 98 16.12 -9.22 4.87
C ARG A 98 16.76 -9.66 6.18
N GLY A 99 17.22 -10.92 6.21
CA GLY A 99 17.97 -11.49 7.33
C GLY A 99 19.36 -10.90 7.48
N ASP A 100 19.99 -11.17 8.63
CA ASP A 100 21.37 -10.72 8.89
C ASP A 100 22.40 -11.41 7.98
N ASP A 101 22.05 -12.57 7.44
CA ASP A 101 22.77 -13.28 6.37
C ASP A 101 22.63 -12.60 4.99
N GLY A 102 21.83 -11.53 4.90
CA GLY A 102 21.52 -10.81 3.68
C GLY A 102 20.45 -11.47 2.81
N LYS A 103 19.92 -12.64 3.21
CA LYS A 103 18.89 -13.37 2.47
C LYS A 103 17.55 -12.66 2.57
N VAL A 104 16.88 -12.53 1.43
CA VAL A 104 15.55 -11.94 1.34
C VAL A 104 14.50 -13.04 1.33
N THR A 105 13.53 -12.98 2.25
CA THR A 105 12.51 -14.00 2.46
C THR A 105 11.12 -13.36 2.53
N PRO A 106 10.13 -13.81 1.73
CA PRO A 106 8.78 -13.28 1.83
C PRO A 106 8.10 -13.71 3.13
N ILE A 107 7.23 -12.84 3.65
CA ILE A 107 6.53 -13.04 4.93
C ILE A 107 5.76 -14.36 4.99
N THR A 108 5.27 -14.83 3.85
CA THR A 108 4.52 -16.08 3.69
C THR A 108 5.33 -17.35 3.98
N ARG A 109 6.67 -17.28 4.02
CA ARG A 109 7.51 -18.44 4.35
C ARG A 109 7.54 -18.74 5.84
N PHE A 110 7.41 -17.72 6.68
CA PHE A 110 7.50 -17.83 8.13
C PHE A 110 6.21 -17.41 8.85
N ILE A 111 5.22 -16.89 8.13
CA ILE A 111 3.86 -16.62 8.61
C ILE A 111 2.86 -17.17 7.60
N ASP A 112 1.97 -18.06 8.03
CA ASP A 112 0.85 -18.53 7.24
C ASP A 112 -0.25 -17.44 7.16
N VAL A 113 -0.06 -16.53 6.22
CA VAL A 113 -0.96 -15.38 6.01
C VAL A 113 -2.37 -15.84 5.61
N HIS A 114 -2.49 -16.89 4.79
CA HIS A 114 -3.79 -17.37 4.33
C HIS A 114 -4.61 -17.92 5.51
N LYS A 115 -4.00 -18.78 6.32
CA LYS A 115 -4.63 -19.30 7.54
C LYS A 115 -4.96 -18.18 8.51
N PHE A 116 -4.03 -17.24 8.73
CA PHE A 116 -4.27 -16.09 9.61
C PHE A 116 -5.52 -15.31 9.18
N MET A 117 -5.63 -14.96 7.90
CA MET A 117 -6.78 -14.21 7.36
C MET A 117 -8.09 -15.00 7.45
N SER A 118 -8.05 -16.31 7.21
CA SER A 118 -9.21 -17.19 7.35
C SER A 118 -9.69 -17.26 8.82
N ASP A 119 -8.77 -17.54 9.74
CA ASP A 119 -9.07 -17.73 11.16
C ASP A 119 -9.61 -16.45 11.83
N ILE A 120 -9.02 -15.28 11.52
CA ILE A 120 -9.54 -14.01 12.06
C ILE A 120 -10.90 -13.65 11.47
N THR A 121 -11.16 -14.00 10.21
CA THR A 121 -12.46 -13.77 9.56
C THR A 121 -13.53 -14.64 10.21
N GLU A 122 -13.25 -15.91 10.47
CA GLU A 122 -14.17 -16.81 11.15
C GLU A 122 -14.43 -16.38 12.60
N LEU A 123 -13.37 -15.96 13.32
CA LEU A 123 -13.50 -15.42 14.68
C LEU A 123 -14.39 -14.18 14.69
N THR A 124 -14.23 -13.26 13.74
CA THR A 124 -15.05 -12.05 13.61
C THR A 124 -16.53 -12.41 13.39
N LYS A 125 -16.84 -13.32 12.47
CA LYS A 125 -18.22 -13.82 12.24
C LYS A 125 -18.85 -14.44 13.49
N LYS A 126 -18.08 -15.20 14.27
CA LYS A 126 -18.55 -15.80 15.54
C LYS A 126 -18.86 -14.74 16.61
N VAL A 127 -18.09 -13.65 16.63
CA VAL A 127 -18.32 -12.52 17.54
C VAL A 127 -19.58 -11.74 17.16
N GLU A 128 -19.84 -11.52 15.87
CA GLU A 128 -21.05 -10.82 15.39
C GLU A 128 -22.34 -11.61 15.68
N LYS A 129 -22.33 -12.93 15.48
CA LYS A 129 -23.54 -13.77 15.64
C LYS A 129 -23.96 -14.02 17.08
N LYS A 130 -23.07 -13.87 18.07
CA LYS A 130 -23.40 -14.12 19.48
C LYS A 130 -23.42 -12.81 20.27
N LYS A 131 -24.61 -12.41 20.76
CA LYS A 131 -24.80 -11.38 21.81
C LYS A 131 -24.11 -11.70 23.16
N PHE A 132 -23.34 -12.79 23.25
CA PHE A 132 -22.76 -13.31 24.48
C PHE A 132 -21.33 -12.78 24.73
N GLY A 133 -21.23 -11.78 25.60
CA GLY A 133 -20.41 -11.81 26.84
C GLY A 133 -18.97 -12.34 26.84
N PHE A 134 -18.20 -12.30 25.76
CA PHE A 134 -16.75 -12.51 25.87
C PHE A 134 -16.09 -11.21 26.33
N THR A 135 -15.43 -11.23 27.50
CA THR A 135 -14.63 -10.11 27.98
C THR A 135 -13.52 -9.78 26.96
N ARG A 136 -13.18 -8.49 26.81
CA ARG A 136 -12.17 -8.00 25.86
C ARG A 136 -10.85 -8.78 25.93
N LYS A 137 -10.42 -9.13 27.15
CA LYS A 137 -9.21 -9.94 27.40
C LYS A 137 -9.27 -11.31 26.71
N LEU A 138 -10.40 -12.01 26.79
CA LEU A 138 -10.51 -13.36 26.24
C LEU A 138 -10.53 -13.36 24.70
N LYS A 139 -11.12 -12.33 24.07
CA LYS A 139 -11.05 -12.16 22.61
C LYS A 139 -9.62 -11.85 22.14
N ALA A 140 -8.91 -10.96 22.85
CA ALA A 140 -7.52 -10.63 22.56
C ALA A 140 -6.59 -11.86 22.72
N ILE A 141 -6.78 -12.68 23.76
CA ILE A 141 -6.02 -13.92 23.94
C ILE A 141 -6.25 -14.89 22.77
N LYS A 142 -7.50 -15.06 22.31
CA LYS A 142 -7.79 -15.88 21.13
C LYS A 142 -7.12 -15.35 19.87
N ALA A 143 -7.08 -14.03 19.69
CA ALA A 143 -6.39 -13.38 18.57
C ALA A 143 -4.89 -13.69 18.55
N ILE A 144 -4.26 -13.52 19.71
CA ILE A 144 -2.83 -13.78 19.91
C ILE A 144 -2.53 -15.25 19.62
N LYS A 145 -3.38 -16.17 20.09
CA LYS A 145 -3.24 -17.61 19.84
C LYS A 145 -3.42 -17.98 18.37
N ILE A 146 -4.36 -17.35 17.66
CA ILE A 146 -4.51 -17.54 16.21
C ILE A 146 -3.23 -17.12 15.50
N PHE A 147 -2.72 -15.93 15.80
CA PHE A 147 -1.50 -15.43 15.17
C PHE A 147 -0.27 -16.30 15.51
N GLU A 148 -0.12 -16.70 16.78
CA GLU A 148 0.96 -17.60 17.21
C GLU A 148 0.93 -18.92 16.43
N ASN A 149 -0.25 -19.50 16.20
CA ASN A 149 -0.43 -20.71 15.41
C ASN A 149 -0.19 -20.51 13.90
N CYS A 150 0.01 -19.29 13.43
CA CYS A 150 0.36 -18.98 12.05
C CYS A 150 1.87 -18.78 11.87
N ILE A 151 2.65 -18.67 12.95
CA ILE A 151 4.10 -18.57 12.85
C ILE A 151 4.67 -19.96 12.53
N ILE A 152 5.52 -20.02 11.50
CA ILE A 152 6.21 -21.24 11.07
C ILE A 152 7.63 -21.16 11.65
N GLU A 153 7.79 -21.65 12.88
CA GLU A 153 9.02 -21.48 13.66
C GLU A 153 10.27 -22.03 12.96
N ASP A 154 10.13 -23.17 12.26
CA ASP A 154 11.23 -23.82 11.53
C ASP A 154 11.72 -23.04 10.29
N GLN A 155 10.99 -22.02 9.86
CA GLN A 155 11.28 -21.23 8.67
C GLN A 155 11.61 -19.76 9.02
N LEU A 156 11.79 -19.45 10.30
CA LEU A 156 12.14 -18.11 10.75
C LEU A 156 13.47 -17.66 10.12
N PRO A 157 13.52 -16.47 9.50
CA PRO A 157 14.77 -15.94 8.97
C PRO A 157 15.82 -15.67 10.05
N ASP A 158 17.09 -15.72 9.66
CA ASP A 158 18.21 -15.40 10.54
C ASP A 158 18.10 -13.98 11.10
N GLY A 159 18.27 -13.85 12.41
CA GLY A 159 18.11 -12.59 13.13
C GLY A 159 16.67 -12.26 13.52
N MET A 160 15.73 -13.22 13.38
CA MET A 160 14.35 -13.09 13.83
C MET A 160 13.97 -14.22 14.79
N THR A 161 13.45 -13.85 15.97
CA THR A 161 12.86 -14.82 16.90
C THR A 161 11.34 -14.77 16.88
N LYS A 162 10.69 -15.85 17.34
CA LYS A 162 9.24 -15.86 17.57
C LYS A 162 8.79 -14.71 18.49
N ASP A 163 9.58 -14.42 19.52
CA ASP A 163 9.28 -13.34 20.45
C ASP A 163 9.31 -11.96 19.78
N ASP A 164 10.21 -11.75 18.81
CA ASP A 164 10.23 -10.51 18.01
C ASP A 164 8.92 -10.33 17.24
N ILE A 165 8.46 -11.38 16.53
CA ILE A 165 7.20 -11.34 15.79
C ILE A 165 6.01 -11.11 16.74
N MET A 166 5.98 -11.82 17.87
CA MET A 166 4.91 -11.69 18.86
C MET A 166 4.91 -10.31 19.52
N SER A 167 6.09 -9.70 19.73
CA SER A 167 6.22 -8.35 20.26
C SER A 167 5.71 -7.31 19.25
N MET A 168 6.00 -7.48 17.96
CA MET A 168 5.44 -6.66 16.88
C MET A 168 3.91 -6.73 16.91
N LEU A 169 3.33 -7.93 16.95
CA LEU A 169 1.89 -8.08 17.00
C LEU A 169 1.29 -7.35 18.21
N LYS A 170 1.86 -7.57 19.41
CA LYS A 170 1.40 -6.88 20.64
C LYS A 170 1.48 -5.35 20.51
N SER A 171 2.50 -4.83 19.83
CA SER A 171 2.66 -3.40 19.59
C SER A 171 1.57 -2.81 18.68
N LEU A 172 1.04 -3.58 17.73
CA LEU A 172 -0.12 -3.16 16.91
C LEU A 172 -1.41 -3.03 17.74
N PHE A 173 -1.48 -3.71 18.89
CA PHE A 173 -2.63 -3.76 19.79
C PHE A 173 -2.52 -2.80 21.00
N THR A 174 -1.37 -2.16 21.20
CA THR A 174 -1.08 -1.25 22.33
C THR A 174 -0.71 0.15 21.81
N ASP A 175 -0.99 1.21 22.59
CA ASP A 175 -0.79 2.59 22.15
C ASP A 175 0.68 3.08 22.28
N ASP A 176 1.60 2.24 22.78
CA ASP A 176 3.03 2.56 23.06
C ASP A 176 4.01 2.24 21.92
N SER A 177 3.56 2.36 20.67
CA SER A 177 4.04 1.46 19.61
C SER A 177 5.21 1.96 18.75
N LYS A 178 5.71 3.19 18.89
CA LYS A 178 6.67 3.74 17.89
C LYS A 178 8.06 3.07 17.90
N ALA A 179 8.67 2.85 19.06
CA ALA A 179 10.06 2.38 19.14
C ALA A 179 10.22 0.88 18.79
N THR A 180 9.25 0.05 19.19
CA THR A 180 9.27 -1.40 18.94
C THR A 180 8.86 -1.73 17.49
N LEU A 181 7.84 -1.04 16.93
CA LEU A 181 7.53 -1.16 15.50
C LEU A 181 8.68 -0.66 14.64
N ALA A 182 9.39 0.39 15.07
CA ALA A 182 10.55 0.88 14.35
C ALA A 182 11.53 -0.27 14.13
N LYS A 183 12.12 -0.85 15.20
CA LYS A 183 13.16 -1.91 15.10
C LYS A 183 12.84 -3.02 14.08
N PHE A 184 11.60 -3.52 14.06
CA PHE A 184 11.17 -4.55 13.11
C PHE A 184 10.90 -4.01 11.69
N SER A 185 10.29 -2.82 11.57
CA SER A 185 10.08 -2.12 10.30
C SER A 185 11.38 -1.88 9.54
N TRP A 186 12.56 -1.90 10.17
CA TRP A 186 13.82 -1.64 9.46
C TRP A 186 14.33 -2.77 8.59
N LYS A 187 13.87 -3.99 8.83
CA LYS A 187 14.25 -5.17 8.04
C LYS A 187 13.13 -5.66 7.11
N MET A 188 11.93 -5.14 7.27
CA MET A 188 10.80 -5.41 6.38
C MET A 188 10.74 -4.36 5.27
N MET A 189 10.50 -4.82 4.05
CA MET A 189 10.26 -3.99 2.88
C MET A 189 8.88 -4.28 2.33
N PHE A 190 8.03 -3.26 2.25
CA PHE A 190 6.75 -3.34 1.56
C PHE A 190 6.99 -3.29 0.05
N ILE A 191 6.50 -4.28 -0.70
CA ILE A 191 6.51 -4.24 -2.16
C ILE A 191 5.06 -4.22 -2.64
N GLY A 192 4.69 -3.15 -3.32
CA GLY A 192 3.33 -2.93 -3.80
C GLY A 192 3.26 -2.67 -5.29
N GLY A 193 2.07 -2.85 -5.85
CA GLY A 193 1.69 -2.39 -7.17
C GLY A 193 0.35 -1.67 -7.11
N MET A 194 0.23 -0.50 -7.75
CA MET A 194 -1.04 0.21 -7.95
C MET A 194 -1.25 0.49 -9.42
N HIS A 195 -2.25 -0.16 -10.01
CA HIS A 195 -2.60 0.02 -11.41
C HIS A 195 -3.73 1.04 -11.53
N PHE A 196 -3.42 2.20 -12.11
CA PHE A 196 -4.43 3.21 -12.43
C PHE A 196 -5.17 2.87 -13.72
N GLN A 197 -6.37 3.41 -13.86
CA GLN A 197 -7.21 3.20 -15.03
C GLN A 197 -6.90 4.22 -16.11
N ASP A 198 -7.07 3.81 -17.35
CA ASP A 198 -7.12 4.67 -18.51
C ASP A 198 -8.35 4.38 -19.37
N SER A 199 -8.51 5.14 -20.45
CA SER A 199 -9.66 5.05 -21.36
C SER A 199 -9.84 3.68 -22.01
N TYR A 200 -8.84 2.80 -21.97
CA TYR A 200 -8.87 1.47 -22.60
C TYR A 200 -9.19 0.34 -21.62
N ASN A 201 -9.15 0.58 -20.30
CA ASN A 201 -9.46 -0.41 -19.27
C ASN A 201 -10.36 0.13 -18.14
N TYR A 202 -11.16 1.15 -18.46
CA TYR A 202 -11.93 1.89 -17.47
C TYR A 202 -13.13 1.07 -16.94
N ASP A 203 -13.12 0.81 -15.63
CA ASP A 203 -14.13 0.05 -14.91
C ASP A 203 -14.74 0.92 -13.80
N ILE A 204 -16.07 1.08 -13.84
CA ILE A 204 -16.84 1.88 -12.87
C ILE A 204 -16.86 1.22 -11.48
N GLY A 205 -16.87 -0.10 -11.41
CA GLY A 205 -16.75 -0.85 -10.16
C GLY A 205 -15.44 -0.57 -9.44
N ARG A 206 -14.33 -0.41 -10.19
CA ARG A 206 -13.04 0.05 -9.64
C ARG A 206 -13.10 1.48 -9.10
N VAL A 207 -13.80 2.38 -9.80
CA VAL A 207 -14.01 3.77 -9.37
C VAL A 207 -14.85 3.85 -8.09
N SER A 208 -15.94 3.08 -8.01
CA SER A 208 -16.85 3.04 -6.86
C SER A 208 -16.19 2.50 -5.58
N HIS A 209 -15.10 1.74 -5.71
CA HIS A 209 -14.30 1.22 -4.60
C HIS A 209 -12.89 1.83 -4.60
N CYS A 210 -12.73 3.06 -5.07
CA CYS A 210 -11.42 3.71 -5.03
C CYS A 210 -11.02 4.03 -3.59
N GLY A 211 -9.72 3.92 -3.29
CA GLY A 211 -9.13 4.30 -2.00
C GLY A 211 -8.35 5.61 -2.06
N ILE A 212 -8.22 6.21 -3.26
CA ILE A 212 -7.43 7.42 -3.51
C ILE A 212 -8.40 8.46 -4.09
N HIS A 213 -8.48 9.63 -3.47
CA HIS A 213 -9.46 10.64 -3.83
C HIS A 213 -8.85 12.04 -3.85
N TYR A 214 -9.46 12.91 -4.63
CA TYR A 214 -9.24 14.36 -4.60
C TYR A 214 -10.41 15.02 -3.89
N ALA A 215 -10.09 15.85 -2.89
CA ALA A 215 -11.03 16.82 -2.36
C ALA A 215 -10.95 18.09 -3.22
N THR A 216 -12.09 18.60 -3.66
CA THR A 216 -12.18 19.78 -4.53
C THR A 216 -12.72 20.99 -3.77
N PRO A 217 -12.49 22.23 -4.26
CA PRO A 217 -12.98 23.44 -3.59
C PRO A 217 -14.52 23.55 -3.48
N ASP A 218 -15.28 22.86 -4.34
CA ASP A 218 -16.75 22.71 -4.20
C ASP A 218 -17.15 21.55 -3.28
N MET A 219 -16.25 21.06 -2.43
CA MET A 219 -16.51 20.05 -1.41
C MET A 219 -16.92 18.68 -1.98
N ARG A 220 -16.60 18.39 -3.25
CA ARG A 220 -16.72 17.03 -3.79
C ARG A 220 -15.48 16.20 -3.42
N VAL A 221 -15.70 14.90 -3.27
CA VAL A 221 -14.64 13.90 -3.12
C VAL A 221 -14.69 13.02 -4.37
N ILE A 222 -13.68 13.13 -5.22
CA ILE A 222 -13.66 12.51 -6.54
C ILE A 222 -12.59 11.41 -6.56
N PRO A 223 -12.92 10.15 -6.92
CA PRO A 223 -11.94 9.09 -7.09
C PRO A 223 -10.80 9.46 -8.05
N PHE A 224 -9.57 9.02 -7.75
CA PHE A 224 -8.37 9.39 -8.50
C PHE A 224 -8.51 9.16 -10.00
N CYS A 225 -8.99 7.98 -10.38
CA CYS A 225 -9.14 7.63 -11.79
C CYS A 225 -10.26 8.41 -12.47
N ALA A 226 -11.32 8.81 -11.77
CA ALA A 226 -12.38 9.63 -12.35
C ALA A 226 -11.96 11.10 -12.48
N TYR A 227 -11.06 11.56 -11.60
CA TYR A 227 -10.48 12.88 -11.68
C TYR A 227 -9.53 12.99 -12.88
N ASN A 228 -8.59 12.04 -13.02
CA ASN A 228 -7.50 12.12 -13.99
C ASN A 228 -7.76 11.40 -15.33
N SER A 229 -8.64 10.40 -15.35
CA SER A 229 -8.91 9.54 -16.52
C SER A 229 -10.42 9.35 -16.71
N GLY A 230 -10.84 8.73 -17.83
CA GLY A 230 -12.25 8.43 -18.08
C GLY A 230 -13.10 9.71 -18.21
N PRO A 231 -13.98 10.05 -17.24
CA PRO A 231 -14.73 11.31 -17.24
C PRO A 231 -13.88 12.58 -17.14
N GLU A 232 -12.65 12.49 -16.62
CA GLU A 232 -11.70 13.61 -16.50
C GLU A 232 -12.28 14.85 -15.78
N TYR A 233 -12.90 14.66 -14.60
CA TYR A 233 -13.48 15.77 -13.81
C TYR A 233 -12.48 16.86 -13.44
N ARG A 234 -11.17 16.57 -13.53
CA ARG A 234 -10.11 17.56 -13.40
C ARG A 234 -10.31 18.79 -14.26
N LYS A 235 -10.72 18.65 -15.53
CA LYS A 235 -10.90 19.78 -16.46
C LYS A 235 -11.96 20.76 -15.97
N GLU A 236 -13.08 20.25 -15.48
CA GLU A 236 -14.16 21.04 -14.90
C GLU A 236 -13.67 21.82 -13.67
N ILE A 237 -12.97 21.12 -12.76
CA ILE A 237 -12.46 21.70 -11.51
C ILE A 237 -11.39 22.76 -11.78
N GLU A 238 -10.39 22.46 -12.61
CA GLU A 238 -9.31 23.39 -12.94
C GLU A 238 -9.86 24.62 -13.67
N SER A 239 -10.79 24.47 -14.61
CA SER A 239 -11.40 25.62 -15.29
C SER A 239 -12.13 26.57 -14.34
N LYS A 240 -12.68 26.06 -13.23
CA LYS A 240 -13.46 26.86 -12.28
C LYS A 240 -12.62 27.49 -11.17
N TYR A 241 -11.53 26.83 -10.79
CA TYR A 241 -10.78 27.19 -9.58
C TYR A 241 -9.29 27.50 -9.80
N SER A 242 -8.75 27.24 -10.98
CA SER A 242 -7.36 27.60 -11.26
C SER A 242 -7.18 29.11 -11.36
N VAL A 243 -6.01 29.57 -10.95
CA VAL A 243 -5.54 30.94 -11.11
C VAL A 243 -4.29 30.88 -11.99
N PRO A 244 -4.14 31.74 -13.01
CA PRO A 244 -2.92 31.80 -13.79
C PRO A 244 -1.69 31.98 -12.89
N LEU A 245 -0.61 31.26 -13.18
CA LEU A 245 0.60 31.27 -12.35
C LEU A 245 1.16 32.69 -12.14
N ALA A 246 1.13 33.53 -13.18
CA ALA A 246 1.58 34.93 -13.10
C ALA A 246 0.77 35.74 -12.08
N GLU A 247 -0.56 35.61 -12.10
CA GLU A 247 -1.45 36.27 -11.15
C GLU A 247 -1.24 35.73 -9.72
N TRP A 248 -1.06 34.42 -9.58
CA TRP A 248 -0.79 33.82 -8.28
C TRP A 248 0.52 34.33 -7.68
N LYS A 249 1.60 34.40 -8.47
CA LYS A 249 2.92 34.91 -8.04
C LYS A 249 2.85 36.38 -7.63
N GLU A 250 2.06 37.19 -8.32
CA GLU A 250 1.88 38.60 -7.95
C GLU A 250 1.17 38.76 -6.59
N LYS A 251 0.18 37.92 -6.31
CA LYS A 251 -0.55 37.91 -5.03
C LYS A 251 0.25 37.28 -3.88
N HIS A 252 1.16 36.35 -4.17
CA HIS A 252 1.90 35.54 -3.18
C HIS A 252 3.43 35.70 -3.30
N LYS A 253 3.93 36.93 -3.50
CA LYS A 253 5.34 37.21 -3.84
C LYS A 253 6.37 36.55 -2.90
N GLN A 254 6.11 36.60 -1.59
CA GLN A 254 7.03 36.04 -0.60
C GLN A 254 7.10 34.51 -0.68
N GLU A 255 5.93 33.86 -0.82
CA GLU A 255 5.84 32.40 -0.96
C GLU A 255 6.45 31.94 -2.29
N ALA A 256 6.16 32.64 -3.38
CA ALA A 256 6.73 32.36 -4.70
C ALA A 256 8.27 32.42 -4.66
N LYS A 257 8.84 33.44 -4.03
CA LYS A 257 10.30 33.57 -3.86
C LYS A 257 10.89 32.44 -3.02
N ALA A 258 10.25 32.08 -1.91
CA ALA A 258 10.70 30.97 -1.06
C ALA A 258 10.66 29.63 -1.79
N LEU A 259 9.63 29.38 -2.62
CA LEU A 259 9.54 28.17 -3.45
C LEU A 259 10.62 28.12 -4.53
N GLU A 260 10.90 29.26 -5.18
CA GLU A 260 11.99 29.37 -6.17
C GLU A 260 13.37 29.12 -5.54
N GLU A 261 13.61 29.62 -4.32
CA GLU A 261 14.84 29.38 -3.56
C GLU A 261 14.96 27.92 -3.07
N ALA A 262 13.84 27.28 -2.73
CA ALA A 262 13.80 25.89 -2.26
C ALA A 262 13.91 24.85 -3.39
N LEU A 263 13.61 25.24 -4.63
CA LEU A 263 13.76 24.38 -5.80
C LEU A 263 15.25 24.18 -6.11
N ILE A 264 15.81 23.08 -5.61
CA ILE A 264 17.13 22.59 -6.01
C ILE A 264 17.00 22.00 -7.41
N VAL A 265 16.95 22.87 -8.42
CA VAL A 265 17.17 22.49 -9.81
C VAL A 265 18.67 22.71 -10.07
N PRO A 266 19.42 21.64 -10.40
CA PRO A 266 20.79 21.76 -10.88
C PRO A 266 20.88 22.86 -11.94
N GLU A 267 21.92 23.68 -11.88
CA GLU A 267 22.00 24.91 -12.67
C GLU A 267 21.93 24.64 -14.19
N ASP A 268 22.40 23.46 -14.60
CA ASP A 268 22.35 22.91 -15.97
C ASP A 268 20.97 22.38 -16.41
N GLN A 269 20.01 22.28 -15.49
CA GLN A 269 18.65 21.80 -15.74
C GLN A 269 17.58 22.88 -15.55
N ARG A 270 17.98 24.13 -15.26
CA ARG A 270 17.05 25.25 -15.20
C ARG A 270 16.61 25.63 -16.62
N PRO A 271 15.31 25.83 -16.88
CA PRO A 271 14.86 26.35 -18.16
C PRO A 271 15.52 27.70 -18.44
N ASP A 272 15.90 27.97 -19.67
CA ASP A 272 16.43 29.27 -20.10
C ASP A 272 15.46 30.38 -19.66
N GLN A 273 15.93 31.31 -18.83
CA GLN A 273 15.16 32.44 -18.31
C GLN A 273 14.90 33.51 -19.36
#